data_AF-A0A7W2IVM6-F1
#
_entry.id   AF-A0A7W2IVM6-F1
#
_cell.length_a   1.000
_cell.length_b   1.000
_cell.length_c   1.000
_cell.angle_alpha   90.00
_cell.angle_beta   90.00
_cell.angle_gamma   90.00
#
_symmetry.space_group_name_H-M   'P 1'
#
loop_
_entity.id
_entity.type
_entity.pdbx_description
1 polymer ?
#
loop_
_entity_poly.entity_id
_entity_poly.type
_entity_poly.pdbx_seq_one_letter_code
_entity_poly.pdbx_strand_id
1 'polypeptide(L)'
;MIKKPLAIVIASLCLSSLAMANDVELSIEGLKGKVKNNVEVYLSSIPQKEYDTSLRFQSRLERSITESLNALGYYHPTFSFRVADKGDELIVTVTPGPPVLINQLDIEFEGEAKQDPDFATLVKKSGLKVGKRLNHGLYDGLKSNIRNLALQKGYFEGDYKISRLEVSPDLNEAYIRLHYDSGIRYHFGETMVTGSQIELDRVYSLEPYELDEPYLVSKIGEYNQNLSNTDWFSSVFVEPDLSYLGKQRELPIKVSLAPQARNKLETGIGYSTDVGVRGSLKWKKPWVNSRGHSFDSSFLLSKPEQTITAGYRIPLDDVLNEYYRVQYGMKQVDSRDTKSFESNLALERHWTLDNGWHRTLFIRYLLENYEQGILDDNAQFLLPGISFTRTRSRGGAMPSWGDRQSLTLEYGDPHALSETQVFRAIGGMSWIRSLGDNHRGIFRIDGGANITEDFDKLSPSLRFFAGGDNNLRGYGYESISPRDSSGALSGAKFMATTSLEYQYRVVGNWWGALFYDYGDAFDYTPDFKRGVGVGIRWASPVGPVRLDFAWGLDATPGNEFQVHFTLGPEL
;
A
#
# COMPACT_ATOMS: atom_id res chain seq x y z
N MET A 1 27.34 79.37 4.23
CA MET A 1 27.95 79.34 5.58
C MET A 1 26.93 78.79 6.58
N ILE A 2 27.24 77.65 7.23
CA ILE A 2 27.05 77.36 8.68
C ILE A 2 25.59 77.47 9.22
N LYS A 3 24.95 76.56 9.96
CA LYS A 3 25.14 75.21 10.53
C LYS A 3 23.74 74.79 11.07
N LYS A 4 23.53 73.47 11.21
CA LYS A 4 22.50 72.75 12.01
C LYS A 4 22.18 73.43 13.37
N PRO A 5 20.96 73.32 13.97
CA PRO A 5 20.33 72.02 14.26
C PRO A 5 18.78 71.97 14.17
N LEU A 6 18.25 71.09 13.32
CA LEU A 6 16.89 70.58 13.44
C LEU A 6 16.96 69.05 13.48
N ALA A 7 17.64 68.52 14.50
CA ALA A 7 17.80 67.09 14.76
C ALA A 7 17.04 66.63 16.02
N ILE A 8 16.16 67.47 16.59
CA ILE A 8 15.49 67.19 17.87
C ILE A 8 13.98 66.90 17.70
N VAL A 9 13.38 67.18 16.53
CA VAL A 9 11.92 67.01 16.33
C VAL A 9 11.53 65.68 15.65
N ILE A 10 12.49 64.91 15.13
CA ILE A 10 12.22 63.56 14.57
C ILE A 10 12.49 62.45 15.61
N ALA A 11 13.07 62.76 16.76
CA ALA A 11 13.31 61.79 17.84
C ALA A 11 12.10 61.60 18.79
N SER A 12 11.07 62.44 18.71
CA SER A 12 9.89 62.39 19.59
C SER A 12 8.66 61.69 18.99
N LEU A 13 8.76 61.18 17.74
CA LEU A 13 7.71 60.40 17.07
C LEU A 13 8.03 58.89 16.98
N CYS A 14 9.14 58.43 17.56
CA CYS A 14 9.53 57.01 17.63
C CYS A 14 9.45 56.43 19.05
N LEU A 15 8.71 57.06 19.97
CA LEU A 15 8.27 56.44 21.22
C LEU A 15 6.86 55.85 21.03
N SER A 16 6.70 55.01 20.00
CA SER A 16 5.71 53.94 20.09
C SER A 16 6.21 53.03 21.20
N SER A 17 5.51 53.06 22.34
CA SER A 17 5.65 52.07 23.39
C SER A 17 5.69 50.68 22.75
N LEU A 18 6.88 50.07 22.72
CA LEU A 18 7.00 48.62 22.74
C LEU A 18 6.33 48.20 24.05
N ALA A 19 5.01 47.99 23.99
CA ALA A 19 4.35 47.16 24.97
C ALA A 19 5.07 45.81 24.86
N MET A 20 5.97 45.56 25.80
CA MET A 20 6.43 44.22 26.12
C MET A 20 5.14 43.47 26.46
N ALA A 21 4.61 42.70 25.50
CA ALA A 21 3.64 41.68 25.84
C ALA A 21 4.40 40.71 26.74
N ASN A 22 4.11 40.75 28.04
CA ASN A 22 4.49 39.65 28.90
C ASN A 22 3.68 38.46 28.38
N ASP A 23 4.34 37.52 27.73
CA ASP A 23 3.72 36.24 27.38
C ASP A 23 3.36 35.55 28.69
N VAL A 24 2.06 35.57 29.03
CA VAL A 24 1.55 34.94 30.25
C VAL A 24 1.47 33.44 29.99
N GLU A 25 2.16 32.64 30.81
CA GLU A 25 2.05 31.18 30.77
C GLU A 25 0.79 30.71 31.52
N LEU A 26 0.11 29.67 31.03
CA LEU A 26 -1.09 29.10 31.65
C LEU A 26 -0.77 27.72 32.23
N SER A 27 -0.90 27.57 33.54
CA SER A 27 -0.69 26.30 34.24
C SER A 27 -1.99 25.78 34.85
N ILE A 28 -2.25 24.48 34.68
CA ILE A 28 -3.48 23.83 35.12
C ILE A 28 -3.16 22.77 36.16
N GLU A 29 -3.72 22.94 37.35
CA GLU A 29 -3.57 22.04 38.49
C GLU A 29 -4.90 21.38 38.87
N GLY A 30 -4.83 20.24 39.57
CA GLY A 30 -6.02 19.54 40.10
C GLY A 30 -6.65 18.51 39.14
N LEU A 31 -6.23 18.46 37.87
CA LEU A 31 -6.71 17.48 36.88
C LEU A 31 -5.65 16.41 36.57
N LYS A 32 -6.08 15.17 36.31
CA LYS A 32 -5.19 14.05 35.95
C LYS A 32 -5.73 13.25 34.77
N GLY A 33 -4.82 12.61 34.02
CA GLY A 33 -5.13 11.67 32.94
C GLY A 33 -6.03 12.25 31.85
N LYS A 34 -7.03 11.48 31.40
CA LYS A 34 -7.93 11.85 30.30
C LYS A 34 -8.67 13.18 30.50
N VAL A 35 -8.96 13.56 31.74
CA VAL A 35 -9.65 14.83 32.05
C VAL A 35 -8.74 16.02 31.78
N LYS A 36 -7.47 15.94 32.23
CA LYS A 36 -6.46 16.97 31.97
C LYS A 36 -6.23 17.16 30.47
N ASN A 37 -6.01 16.05 29.75
CA ASN A 37 -5.77 16.11 28.30
C ASN A 37 -6.96 16.73 27.54
N ASN A 38 -8.20 16.44 27.93
CA ASN A 38 -9.39 17.03 27.28
C ASN A 38 -9.49 18.54 27.50
N VAL A 39 -9.12 19.00 28.69
CA VAL A 39 -9.08 20.43 29.01
C VAL A 39 -7.96 21.13 28.24
N GLU A 40 -6.76 20.55 28.17
CA GLU A 40 -5.65 21.07 27.39
C GLU A 40 -5.99 21.20 25.89
N VAL A 41 -6.67 20.20 25.32
CA VAL A 41 -7.16 20.25 23.93
C VAL A 41 -8.15 21.40 23.75
N TYR A 42 -9.11 21.56 24.66
CA TYR A 42 -10.07 22.67 24.60
C TYR A 42 -9.39 24.03 24.67
N LEU A 43 -8.39 24.18 25.54
CA LEU A 43 -7.66 25.42 25.74
C LEU A 43 -6.67 25.73 24.62
N SER A 44 -6.19 24.72 23.88
CA SER A 44 -5.35 24.93 22.69
C SER A 44 -6.05 25.74 21.57
N SER A 45 -7.38 25.85 21.63
CA SER A 45 -8.16 26.72 20.74
C SER A 45 -7.96 28.22 21.03
N ILE A 46 -7.42 28.57 22.20
CA ILE A 46 -7.10 29.94 22.60
C ILE A 46 -5.63 30.20 22.24
N PRO A 47 -5.32 31.14 21.33
CA PRO A 47 -3.94 31.47 20.99
C PRO A 47 -3.16 31.94 22.22
N GLN A 48 -1.90 31.48 22.40
CA GLN A 48 -1.06 31.87 23.54
C GLN A 48 -0.89 33.39 23.69
N LYS A 49 -0.86 34.14 22.57
CA LYS A 49 -0.83 35.60 22.56
C LYS A 49 -2.05 36.29 23.20
N GLU A 50 -3.13 35.56 23.43
CA GLU A 50 -4.34 36.05 24.10
C GLU A 50 -4.35 35.72 25.60
N TYR A 51 -3.31 35.04 26.10
CA TYR A 51 -3.19 34.72 27.53
C TYR A 51 -2.90 36.00 28.31
N ASP A 52 -3.65 36.19 29.38
CA ASP A 52 -3.62 37.40 30.20
C ASP A 52 -4.02 37.06 31.64
N THR A 53 -3.69 37.91 32.60
CA THR A 53 -4.07 37.73 34.01
C THR A 53 -5.42 38.37 34.36
N SER A 54 -6.08 39.05 33.41
CA SER A 54 -7.33 39.76 33.64
C SER A 54 -8.50 38.85 34.03
N LEU A 55 -9.43 39.42 34.82
CA LEU A 55 -10.69 38.75 35.22
C LEU A 55 -11.53 38.31 34.00
N ARG A 56 -11.45 39.05 32.88
CA ARG A 56 -12.14 38.70 31.64
C ARG A 56 -11.57 37.42 31.03
N PHE A 57 -10.25 37.28 31.03
CA PHE A 57 -9.58 36.07 30.56
C PHE A 57 -9.86 34.88 31.50
N GLN A 58 -9.80 35.10 32.82
CA GLN A 58 -10.18 34.09 33.82
C GLN A 58 -11.60 33.58 33.60
N SER A 59 -12.60 34.47 33.40
CA SER A 59 -13.98 34.06 33.11
C SER A 59 -14.13 33.29 31.79
N ARG A 60 -13.35 33.65 30.76
CA ARG A 60 -13.30 32.88 29.51
C ARG A 60 -12.72 31.48 29.74
N LEU A 61 -11.64 31.37 30.52
CA LEU A 61 -11.06 30.09 30.91
C LEU A 61 -12.05 29.24 31.70
N GLU A 62 -12.72 29.79 32.71
CA GLU A 62 -13.74 29.07 33.49
C GLU A 62 -14.81 28.47 32.57
N ARG A 63 -15.34 29.27 31.63
CA ARG A 63 -16.33 28.78 30.67
C ARG A 63 -15.79 27.64 29.81
N SER A 64 -14.61 27.82 29.20
CA SER A 64 -14.02 26.81 28.32
C SER A 64 -13.64 25.52 29.06
N ILE A 65 -13.12 25.61 30.28
CA ILE A 65 -12.83 24.45 31.12
C ILE A 65 -14.14 23.78 31.54
N THR A 66 -15.17 24.55 31.90
CA THR A 66 -16.50 24.01 32.26
C THR A 66 -17.13 23.25 31.09
N GLU A 67 -17.12 23.80 29.87
CA GLU A 67 -17.60 23.11 28.66
C GLU A 67 -16.86 21.78 28.42
N SER A 68 -15.53 21.80 28.57
CA SER A 68 -14.69 20.60 28.46
C SER A 68 -15.01 19.55 29.53
N LEU A 69 -15.22 19.98 30.78
CA LEU A 69 -15.54 19.12 31.91
C LEU A 69 -16.96 18.54 31.82
N ASN A 70 -17.93 19.33 31.36
CA ASN A 70 -19.31 18.90 31.12
C ASN A 70 -19.36 17.73 30.12
N ALA A 71 -18.56 17.80 29.05
CA ALA A 71 -18.46 16.72 28.06
C ALA A 71 -17.99 15.38 28.67
N LEU A 72 -17.24 15.44 29.78
CA LEU A 72 -16.76 14.29 30.55
C LEU A 72 -17.59 13.97 31.80
N GLY A 73 -18.73 14.66 31.98
CA GLY A 73 -19.68 14.40 33.06
C GLY A 73 -19.43 15.20 34.34
N TYR A 74 -18.62 16.25 34.33
CA TYR A 74 -18.34 17.10 35.50
C TYR A 74 -19.01 18.46 35.37
N TYR A 75 -20.10 18.67 36.10
CA TYR A 75 -20.96 19.86 35.98
C TYR A 75 -20.80 20.88 37.10
N HIS A 76 -20.06 20.53 38.15
CA HIS A 76 -19.86 21.38 39.32
C HIS A 76 -18.36 21.67 39.55
N PRO A 77 -17.62 22.14 38.52
CA PRO A 77 -16.23 22.48 38.72
C PRO A 77 -16.10 23.74 39.58
N THR A 78 -15.09 23.74 40.45
CA THR A 78 -14.68 24.95 41.17
C THR A 78 -13.28 25.36 40.72
N PHE A 79 -13.07 26.67 40.65
CA PHE A 79 -11.86 27.29 40.10
C PHE A 79 -11.21 28.18 41.15
N SER A 80 -9.88 28.12 41.22
CA SER A 80 -9.07 29.08 41.96
C SER A 80 -7.96 29.59 41.07
N PHE A 81 -7.90 30.90 40.88
CA PHE A 81 -6.87 31.55 40.08
C PHE A 81 -5.80 32.16 40.99
N ARG A 82 -4.54 31.94 40.63
CA ARG A 82 -3.38 32.60 41.23
C ARG A 82 -2.49 33.13 40.13
N VAL A 83 -2.02 34.35 40.30
CA VAL A 83 -1.01 34.95 39.44
C VAL A 83 0.32 34.81 40.15
N ALA A 84 1.34 34.29 39.47
CA ALA A 84 2.68 34.17 40.05
C ALA A 84 3.26 35.56 40.36
N ASP A 85 4.21 35.63 41.30
CA ASP A 85 4.74 36.89 41.85
C ASP A 85 5.30 37.86 40.79
N LYS A 86 5.72 37.34 39.63
CA LYS A 86 6.24 38.12 38.51
C LYS A 86 5.18 38.56 37.50
N GLY A 87 3.92 38.13 37.65
CA GLY A 87 2.81 38.46 36.76
C GLY A 87 2.88 37.80 35.38
N ASP A 88 3.78 36.84 35.21
CA ASP A 88 4.10 36.12 33.97
C ASP A 88 3.45 34.74 33.87
N GLU A 89 2.79 34.27 34.93
CA GLU A 89 2.08 32.97 34.94
C GLU A 89 0.71 33.10 35.61
N LEU A 90 -0.32 32.57 34.95
CA LEU A 90 -1.65 32.36 35.49
C LEU A 90 -1.84 30.87 35.81
N ILE A 91 -1.98 30.57 37.09
CA ILE A 91 -2.23 29.21 37.58
C ILE A 91 -3.73 29.08 37.87
N VAL A 92 -4.37 28.12 37.19
CA VAL A 92 -5.76 27.74 37.47
C VAL A 92 -5.79 26.37 38.15
N THR A 93 -6.19 26.35 39.41
CA THR A 93 -6.47 25.10 40.14
C THR A 93 -7.93 24.73 39.93
N VAL A 94 -8.18 23.59 39.29
CA VAL A 94 -9.51 23.10 38.94
C VAL A 94 -9.86 21.89 39.79
N THR A 95 -10.98 21.96 40.51
CA THR A 95 -11.56 20.78 41.17
C THR A 95 -12.83 20.38 40.43
N PRO A 96 -12.89 19.22 39.74
CA PRO A 96 -14.03 18.84 38.89
C PRO A 96 -15.38 18.71 39.59
N GLY A 97 -15.38 18.52 40.91
CA GLY A 97 -16.59 18.19 41.68
C GLY A 97 -17.08 16.75 41.48
N PRO A 98 -18.25 16.40 42.04
CA PRO A 98 -18.87 15.10 41.84
C PRO A 98 -19.24 14.89 40.35
N PRO A 99 -19.01 13.69 39.80
CA PRO A 99 -19.41 13.38 38.44
C PRO A 99 -20.92 13.11 38.37
N VAL A 100 -21.53 13.55 37.27
CA VAL A 100 -22.84 13.07 36.83
C VAL A 100 -22.72 11.59 36.45
N LEU A 101 -23.56 10.75 37.04
CA LEU A 101 -23.65 9.32 36.76
C LEU A 101 -24.87 9.01 35.90
N ILE A 102 -24.76 8.01 35.03
CA ILE A 102 -25.88 7.52 34.23
C ILE A 102 -26.84 6.78 35.17
N ASN A 103 -28.02 7.34 35.41
CA ASN A 103 -29.06 6.75 36.25
C ASN A 103 -29.99 5.86 35.42
N GLN A 104 -30.34 6.30 34.21
CA GLN A 104 -31.17 5.54 33.26
C GLN A 104 -30.44 5.38 31.92
N LEU A 105 -30.43 4.15 31.42
CA LEU A 105 -29.98 3.80 30.07
C LEU A 105 -31.09 3.00 29.38
N ASP A 106 -31.86 3.68 28.55
CA ASP A 106 -32.98 3.13 27.80
C ASP A 106 -32.62 3.15 26.32
N ILE A 107 -32.33 1.97 25.78
CA ILE A 107 -31.97 1.78 24.38
C ILE A 107 -32.88 0.69 23.83
N GLU A 108 -33.74 1.08 22.90
CA GLU A 108 -34.70 0.17 22.27
C GLU A 108 -34.53 0.20 20.75
N PHE A 109 -34.65 -0.98 20.15
CA PHE A 109 -34.66 -1.16 18.71
C PHE A 109 -36.03 -1.67 18.28
N GLU A 110 -36.60 -1.01 17.29
CA GLU A 110 -37.82 -1.41 16.58
C GLU A 110 -37.50 -1.81 15.13
N GLY A 111 -38.48 -2.40 14.45
CA GLY A 111 -38.30 -3.01 13.13
C GLY A 111 -37.47 -4.30 13.19
N GLU A 112 -36.85 -4.66 12.07
CA GLU A 112 -36.09 -5.90 11.92
C GLU A 112 -34.74 -5.87 12.66
N ALA A 113 -34.16 -4.69 12.94
CA ALA A 113 -32.92 -4.57 13.73
C ALA A 113 -33.08 -5.08 15.18
N LYS A 114 -34.31 -5.19 15.69
CA LYS A 114 -34.58 -5.80 16.99
C LYS A 114 -34.06 -7.24 17.09
N GLN A 115 -34.03 -7.97 15.97
CA GLN A 115 -33.56 -9.35 15.88
C GLN A 115 -32.10 -9.45 15.42
N ASP A 116 -31.47 -8.32 15.09
CA ASP A 116 -30.11 -8.28 14.57
C ASP A 116 -29.07 -8.26 15.71
N PRO A 117 -28.24 -9.31 15.85
CA PRO A 117 -27.29 -9.41 16.95
C PRO A 117 -26.18 -8.34 16.90
N ASP A 118 -25.94 -7.72 15.75
CA ASP A 118 -24.89 -6.70 15.60
C ASP A 118 -25.24 -5.40 16.34
N PHE A 119 -26.52 -5.02 16.37
CA PHE A 119 -27.00 -3.86 17.12
C PHE A 119 -26.84 -4.09 18.64
N ALA A 120 -27.21 -5.27 19.11
CA ALA A 120 -26.98 -5.65 20.51
C ALA A 120 -25.48 -5.66 20.87
N THR A 121 -24.63 -6.17 19.97
CA THR A 121 -23.17 -6.17 20.14
C THR A 121 -22.62 -4.74 20.18
N LEU A 122 -23.13 -3.84 19.34
CA LEU A 122 -22.72 -2.45 19.29
C LEU A 122 -23.02 -1.72 20.61
N VAL A 123 -24.22 -1.90 21.17
CA VAL A 123 -24.60 -1.31 22.47
C VAL A 123 -23.68 -1.83 23.58
N LYS A 124 -23.38 -3.13 23.63
CA LYS A 124 -22.45 -3.70 24.62
C LYS A 124 -21.04 -3.09 24.54
N LYS A 125 -20.56 -2.75 23.35
CA LYS A 125 -19.25 -2.14 23.10
C LYS A 125 -19.21 -0.62 23.33
N SER A 126 -20.36 0.03 23.49
CA SER A 126 -20.46 1.50 23.64
C SER A 126 -19.77 2.06 24.90
N GLY A 127 -19.60 1.23 25.94
CA GLY A 127 -19.10 1.66 27.24
C GLY A 127 -20.13 2.40 28.11
N LEU A 128 -21.33 2.68 27.61
CA LEU A 128 -22.44 3.24 28.39
C LEU A 128 -23.06 2.16 29.28
N LYS A 129 -23.13 2.41 30.59
CA LYS A 129 -23.76 1.54 31.59
C LYS A 129 -24.32 2.39 32.72
N VAL A 130 -25.45 1.96 33.29
CA VAL A 130 -25.98 2.56 34.53
C VAL A 130 -24.93 2.52 35.64
N GLY A 131 -24.83 3.61 36.40
CA GLY A 131 -23.83 3.82 37.46
C GLY A 131 -22.44 4.26 36.97
N LYS A 132 -22.20 4.34 35.66
CA LYS A 132 -20.95 4.91 35.12
C LYS A 132 -21.08 6.43 34.94
N ARG A 133 -19.93 7.11 34.99
CA ARG A 133 -19.85 8.55 34.71
C ARG A 133 -20.34 8.85 33.29
N LEU A 134 -21.14 9.91 33.15
CA LEU A 134 -21.58 10.41 31.85
C LEU A 134 -20.38 10.78 30.98
N ASN A 135 -20.44 10.44 29.70
CA ASN A 135 -19.51 10.90 28.69
C ASN A 135 -20.27 11.15 27.40
N HIS A 136 -20.28 12.42 26.95
CA HIS A 136 -21.04 12.84 25.77
C HIS A 136 -20.51 12.17 24.50
N GLY A 137 -19.19 12.03 24.38
CA GLY A 137 -18.57 11.34 23.24
C GLY A 137 -18.98 9.87 23.09
N LEU A 138 -19.22 9.15 24.20
CA LEU A 138 -19.75 7.78 24.14
C LEU A 138 -21.21 7.74 23.68
N TYR A 139 -22.02 8.71 24.10
CA TYR A 139 -23.41 8.86 23.68
C TYR A 139 -23.51 9.19 22.18
N ASP A 140 -22.83 10.25 21.72
CA ASP A 140 -22.84 10.67 20.33
C ASP A 140 -22.21 9.61 19.41
N GLY A 141 -21.16 8.95 19.91
CA GLY A 141 -20.53 7.82 19.24
C GLY A 141 -21.48 6.64 19.06
N LEU A 142 -22.19 6.21 20.10
CA LEU A 142 -23.18 5.15 19.98
C LEU A 142 -24.30 5.52 19.01
N LYS A 143 -24.86 6.73 19.13
CA LYS A 143 -25.92 7.23 18.25
C LYS A 143 -25.50 7.18 16.77
N SER A 144 -24.31 7.70 16.48
CA SER A 144 -23.77 7.71 15.11
C SER A 144 -23.48 6.29 14.61
N ASN A 145 -22.94 5.42 15.46
CA ASN A 145 -22.64 4.03 15.09
C ASN A 145 -23.89 3.20 14.81
N ILE A 146 -25.00 3.43 15.52
CA ILE A 146 -26.29 2.75 15.23
C ILE A 146 -26.77 3.10 13.82
N ARG A 147 -26.79 4.40 13.48
CA ARG A 147 -27.18 4.87 12.14
C ARG A 147 -26.23 4.35 11.06
N ASN A 148 -24.92 4.33 11.34
CA ASN A 148 -23.93 3.81 10.39
C ASN A 148 -24.10 2.31 10.16
N LEU A 149 -24.32 1.52 11.22
CA LEU A 149 -24.59 0.08 11.11
C LEU A 149 -25.87 -0.20 10.33
N ALA A 150 -26.92 0.59 10.58
CA ALA A 150 -28.16 0.53 9.83
C ALA A 150 -27.93 0.74 8.32
N LEU A 151 -27.25 1.82 7.94
CA LEU A 151 -26.91 2.08 6.54
C LEU A 151 -26.02 0.99 5.93
N GLN A 152 -25.04 0.47 6.70
CA GLN A 152 -24.15 -0.59 6.23
C GLN A 152 -24.91 -1.88 5.90
N LYS A 153 -25.90 -2.24 6.72
CA LYS A 153 -26.69 -3.49 6.59
C LYS A 153 -27.98 -3.33 5.78
N GLY A 154 -28.23 -2.15 5.21
CA GLY A 154 -29.37 -1.90 4.33
C GLY A 154 -30.68 -1.57 5.04
N TYR A 155 -30.64 -1.02 6.25
CA TYR A 155 -31.80 -0.46 6.95
C TYR A 155 -31.95 1.03 6.56
N PHE A 156 -32.29 1.29 5.30
CA PHE A 156 -32.23 2.64 4.70
C PHE A 156 -33.29 3.62 5.23
N GLU A 157 -34.40 3.10 5.72
CA GLU A 157 -35.50 3.91 6.28
C GLU A 157 -35.38 4.11 7.79
N GLY A 158 -34.28 3.62 8.39
CA GLY A 158 -34.11 3.66 9.84
C GLY A 158 -33.93 5.07 10.39
N ASP A 159 -34.67 5.40 11.44
CA ASP A 159 -34.61 6.71 12.10
C ASP A 159 -34.87 6.63 13.62
N TYR A 160 -34.46 7.66 14.34
CA TYR A 160 -34.69 7.79 15.77
C TYR A 160 -36.10 8.33 16.06
N LYS A 161 -36.94 7.52 16.69
CA LYS A 161 -38.20 7.99 17.31
C LYS A 161 -37.91 8.84 18.54
N ILE A 162 -36.91 8.44 19.34
CA ILE A 162 -36.44 9.19 20.51
C ILE A 162 -34.91 9.23 20.49
N SER A 163 -34.35 10.43 20.60
CA SER A 163 -32.92 10.63 20.78
C SER A 163 -32.67 11.76 21.78
N ARG A 164 -32.54 11.42 23.06
CA ARG A 164 -32.38 12.39 24.15
C ARG A 164 -31.28 11.98 25.13
N LEU A 165 -30.51 12.98 25.54
CA LEU A 165 -29.60 12.93 26.68
C LEU A 165 -30.03 14.05 27.63
N GLU A 166 -30.69 13.67 28.72
CA GLU A 166 -31.19 14.60 29.73
C GLU A 166 -30.22 14.56 30.91
N VAL A 167 -29.70 15.72 31.31
CA VAL A 167 -28.73 15.85 32.41
C VAL A 167 -29.37 16.68 33.51
N SER A 168 -29.38 16.16 34.73
CA SER A 168 -29.78 16.87 35.94
C SER A 168 -28.54 17.13 36.80
N PRO A 169 -27.94 18.33 36.70
CA PRO A 169 -26.78 18.68 37.50
C PRO A 169 -27.06 18.59 39.00
N ASP A 170 -28.20 19.08 39.47
CA ASP A 170 -28.55 19.11 40.89
C ASP A 170 -28.60 17.72 41.53
N LEU A 171 -29.00 16.70 40.75
CA LEU A 171 -29.04 15.31 41.19
C LEU A 171 -27.74 14.55 40.92
N ASN A 172 -26.80 15.13 40.16
CA ASN A 172 -25.66 14.43 39.57
C ASN A 172 -26.07 13.19 38.76
N GLU A 173 -27.16 13.30 38.02
CA GLU A 173 -27.75 12.17 37.27
C GLU A 173 -27.96 12.50 35.80
N ALA A 174 -27.80 11.48 34.95
CA ALA A 174 -28.09 11.53 33.52
C ALA A 174 -29.04 10.41 33.09
N TYR A 175 -29.91 10.75 32.15
CA TYR A 175 -30.94 9.89 31.60
C TYR A 175 -30.75 9.83 30.08
N ILE A 176 -30.41 8.65 29.57
CA ILE A 176 -30.19 8.40 28.14
C ILE A 176 -31.38 7.61 27.60
N ARG A 177 -32.03 8.15 26.56
CA ARG A 177 -33.12 7.48 25.83
C ARG A 177 -32.83 7.49 24.33
N LEU A 178 -32.63 6.31 23.76
CA LEU A 178 -32.38 6.09 22.34
C LEU A 178 -33.33 5.00 21.82
N HIS A 179 -34.40 5.41 21.14
CA HIS A 179 -35.34 4.49 20.48
C HIS A 179 -35.16 4.62 18.97
N TYR A 180 -34.62 3.58 18.36
CA TYR A 180 -34.30 3.55 16.93
C TYR A 180 -35.22 2.56 16.21
N ASP A 181 -36.02 3.05 15.29
CA ASP A 181 -36.82 2.21 14.41
C ASP A 181 -36.06 1.99 13.12
N SER A 182 -35.67 0.74 12.87
CA SER A 182 -34.87 0.38 11.71
C SER A 182 -35.69 0.17 10.43
N GLY A 183 -37.01 0.03 10.53
CA GLY A 183 -37.83 -0.48 9.44
C GLY A 183 -37.43 -1.92 9.05
N ILE A 184 -37.42 -2.19 7.74
CA ILE A 184 -37.03 -3.49 7.19
C ILE A 184 -35.56 -3.49 6.75
N ARG A 185 -34.94 -4.67 6.73
CA ARG A 185 -33.64 -4.88 6.10
C ARG A 185 -33.84 -5.16 4.61
N TYR A 186 -33.36 -4.27 3.76
CA TYR A 186 -33.42 -4.44 2.31
C TYR A 186 -32.47 -5.55 1.84
N HIS A 187 -32.84 -6.18 0.73
CA HIS A 187 -32.09 -7.27 0.09
C HIS A 187 -31.58 -6.83 -1.28
N PHE A 188 -30.57 -7.52 -1.80
CA PHE A 188 -30.09 -7.32 -3.17
C PHE A 188 -31.15 -7.76 -4.18
N GLY A 189 -31.49 -6.88 -5.10
CA GLY A 189 -32.35 -7.17 -6.26
C GLY A 189 -31.54 -7.39 -7.54
N GLU A 190 -32.25 -7.40 -8.67
CA GLU A 190 -31.61 -7.58 -9.99
C GLU A 190 -30.59 -6.49 -10.31
N THR A 191 -29.47 -6.88 -10.93
CA THR A 191 -28.44 -5.95 -11.40
C THR A 191 -28.72 -5.46 -12.82
N MET A 192 -28.84 -4.14 -12.96
CA MET A 192 -29.01 -3.45 -14.24
C MET A 192 -27.68 -2.85 -14.69
N VAL A 193 -27.06 -3.45 -15.71
CA VAL A 193 -25.78 -3.01 -16.27
C VAL A 193 -26.01 -2.11 -17.49
N THR A 194 -25.29 -0.98 -17.55
CA THR A 194 -25.29 -0.06 -18.69
C THR A 194 -23.86 0.32 -19.10
N GLY A 195 -23.64 0.53 -20.40
CA GLY A 195 -22.37 1.01 -20.95
C GLY A 195 -21.26 -0.03 -21.10
N SER A 196 -21.53 -1.31 -20.82
CA SER A 196 -20.56 -2.39 -21.01
C SER A 196 -20.31 -2.70 -22.49
N GLN A 197 -19.03 -2.78 -22.88
CA GLN A 197 -18.59 -3.39 -24.14
C GLN A 197 -18.29 -4.89 -24.00
N ILE A 198 -18.36 -5.42 -22.78
CA ILE A 198 -18.14 -6.82 -22.42
C ILE A 198 -19.49 -7.52 -22.28
N GLU A 199 -19.56 -8.80 -22.65
CA GLU A 199 -20.72 -9.66 -22.47
C GLU A 199 -21.24 -9.60 -21.03
N LEU A 200 -22.56 -9.45 -20.87
CA LEU A 200 -23.17 -9.21 -19.55
C LEU A 200 -22.95 -10.39 -18.59
N ASP A 201 -22.98 -11.64 -19.07
CA ASP A 201 -22.72 -12.81 -18.24
C ASP A 201 -21.34 -12.76 -17.56
N ARG A 202 -20.34 -12.15 -18.20
CA ARG A 202 -18.99 -11.93 -17.65
C ARG A 202 -18.94 -10.77 -16.65
N VAL A 203 -19.84 -9.81 -16.78
CA VAL A 203 -19.98 -8.71 -15.82
C VAL A 203 -20.70 -9.24 -14.58
N TYR A 204 -21.76 -10.02 -14.76
CA TYR A 204 -22.52 -10.66 -13.70
C TYR A 204 -21.71 -11.72 -12.93
N SER A 205 -20.77 -12.42 -13.57
CA SER A 205 -19.88 -13.36 -12.88
C SER A 205 -18.94 -12.72 -11.85
N LEU A 206 -18.90 -11.38 -11.78
CA LEU A 206 -18.08 -10.61 -10.83
C LEU A 206 -18.89 -10.16 -9.60
N GLU A 207 -20.18 -10.46 -9.56
CA GLU A 207 -21.08 -10.13 -8.45
C GLU A 207 -20.73 -10.92 -7.19
N PRO A 208 -20.48 -10.25 -6.06
CA PRO A 208 -20.11 -10.91 -4.82
C PRO A 208 -21.34 -11.24 -3.95
N TYR A 209 -22.55 -11.11 -4.49
CA TYR A 209 -23.82 -11.30 -3.79
C TYR A 209 -24.80 -12.09 -4.67
N GLU A 210 -25.79 -12.70 -4.04
CA GLU A 210 -26.89 -13.39 -4.72
C GLU A 210 -28.19 -12.55 -4.67
N LEU A 211 -29.13 -12.87 -5.56
CA LEU A 211 -30.48 -12.29 -5.53
C LEU A 211 -31.18 -12.65 -4.21
N ASP A 212 -31.89 -11.68 -3.62
CA ASP A 212 -32.58 -11.80 -2.33
C ASP A 212 -31.64 -12.03 -1.13
N GLU A 213 -30.32 -11.87 -1.29
CA GLU A 213 -29.39 -11.84 -0.17
C GLU A 213 -29.56 -10.53 0.64
N PRO A 214 -29.51 -10.55 1.98
CA PRO A 214 -29.57 -9.34 2.79
C PRO A 214 -28.49 -8.33 2.43
N TYR A 215 -28.88 -7.08 2.17
CA TYR A 215 -27.96 -6.05 1.70
C TYR A 215 -26.79 -5.83 2.66
N LEU A 216 -25.62 -5.60 2.07
CA LEU A 216 -24.41 -5.22 2.78
C LEU A 216 -23.54 -4.29 1.92
N VAL A 217 -23.25 -3.09 2.40
CA VAL A 217 -22.48 -2.09 1.63
C VAL A 217 -21.08 -2.57 1.23
N SER A 218 -20.46 -3.47 1.99
CA SER A 218 -19.16 -4.03 1.64
C SER A 218 -19.19 -4.84 0.35
N LYS A 219 -20.33 -5.47 0.02
CA LYS A 219 -20.53 -6.23 -1.23
C LYS A 219 -20.65 -5.31 -2.44
N ILE A 220 -21.28 -4.14 -2.30
CA ILE A 220 -21.25 -3.09 -3.35
C ILE A 220 -19.82 -2.62 -3.60
N GLY A 221 -19.05 -2.37 -2.53
CA GLY A 221 -17.64 -2.01 -2.64
C GLY A 221 -16.80 -3.10 -3.29
N GLU A 222 -17.03 -4.36 -2.93
CA GLU A 222 -16.39 -5.53 -3.52
C GLU A 222 -16.72 -5.67 -5.01
N TYR A 223 -17.98 -5.50 -5.42
CA TYR A 223 -18.36 -5.57 -6.83
C TYR A 223 -17.70 -4.46 -7.67
N ASN A 224 -17.70 -3.23 -7.15
CA ASN A 224 -17.01 -2.11 -7.77
C ASN A 224 -15.50 -2.38 -7.94
N GLN A 225 -14.87 -2.98 -6.92
CA GLN A 225 -13.47 -3.37 -6.96
C GLN A 225 -13.22 -4.51 -7.96
N ASN A 226 -14.08 -5.54 -7.98
CA ASN A 226 -14.00 -6.67 -8.90
C ASN A 226 -14.05 -6.19 -10.36
N LEU A 227 -15.03 -5.34 -10.69
CA LEU A 227 -15.16 -4.72 -12.01
C LEU A 227 -13.94 -3.86 -12.37
N SER A 228 -13.45 -3.06 -11.42
CA SER A 228 -12.26 -2.22 -11.64
C SER A 228 -10.99 -3.05 -11.88
N ASN A 229 -10.83 -4.18 -11.18
CA ASN A 229 -9.67 -5.07 -11.27
C ASN A 229 -9.59 -5.82 -12.61
N THR A 230 -10.69 -5.90 -13.38
CA THR A 230 -10.66 -6.47 -14.73
C THR A 230 -9.89 -5.63 -15.73
N ASP A 231 -9.66 -4.35 -15.44
CA ASP A 231 -9.10 -3.36 -16.36
C ASP A 231 -9.96 -3.11 -17.63
N TRP A 232 -11.15 -3.70 -17.73
CA TRP A 232 -12.05 -3.56 -18.89
C TRP A 232 -12.71 -2.19 -18.96
N PHE A 233 -12.86 -1.50 -17.83
CA PHE A 233 -13.60 -0.25 -17.73
C PHE A 233 -12.69 0.89 -17.28
N SER A 234 -12.92 2.09 -17.83
CA SER A 234 -12.26 3.33 -17.40
C SER A 234 -12.97 4.00 -16.22
N SER A 235 -14.27 3.71 -16.05
CA SER A 235 -15.09 4.16 -14.93
C SER A 235 -16.06 3.05 -14.57
N VAL A 236 -16.21 2.81 -13.26
CA VAL A 236 -17.13 1.84 -12.68
C VAL A 236 -17.90 2.55 -11.57
N PHE A 237 -19.21 2.43 -11.60
CA PHE A 237 -20.08 2.95 -10.56
C PHE A 237 -21.19 1.95 -10.26
N VAL A 238 -21.23 1.49 -9.01
CA VAL A 238 -22.17 0.49 -8.50
C VAL A 238 -22.94 1.11 -7.35
N GLU A 239 -24.26 1.19 -7.47
CA GLU A 239 -25.12 1.76 -6.43
C GLU A 239 -26.48 1.06 -6.35
N PRO A 240 -27.10 0.98 -5.16
CA PRO A 240 -28.49 0.55 -5.06
C PRO A 240 -29.45 1.63 -5.58
N ASP A 241 -30.52 1.21 -6.25
CA ASP A 241 -31.58 2.12 -6.69
C ASP A 241 -32.55 2.45 -5.54
N LEU A 242 -32.23 3.54 -4.82
CA LEU A 242 -33.03 3.99 -3.68
C LEU A 242 -34.43 4.51 -4.06
N SER A 243 -34.77 4.61 -5.35
CA SER A 243 -36.15 4.95 -5.77
C SER A 243 -37.17 3.83 -5.50
N TYR A 244 -36.69 2.63 -5.12
CA TYR A 244 -37.51 1.47 -4.73
C TYR A 244 -37.75 1.35 -3.22
N LEU A 245 -37.17 2.25 -2.41
CA LEU A 245 -37.47 2.30 -0.97
C LEU A 245 -38.98 2.45 -0.74
N GLY A 246 -39.51 1.66 0.20
CA GLY A 246 -40.92 1.59 0.56
C GLY A 246 -41.82 0.87 -0.45
N LYS A 247 -41.29 0.42 -1.61
CA LYS A 247 -42.07 -0.29 -2.64
C LYS A 247 -41.92 -1.81 -2.56
N GLN A 248 -40.70 -2.28 -2.30
CA GLN A 248 -40.35 -3.71 -2.24
C GLN A 248 -39.08 -3.91 -1.41
N ARG A 249 -38.84 -5.14 -0.92
CA ARG A 249 -37.67 -5.49 -0.09
C ARG A 249 -36.37 -5.55 -0.90
N GLU A 250 -36.45 -6.00 -2.15
CA GLU A 250 -35.31 -6.16 -3.05
C GLU A 250 -34.97 -4.84 -3.75
N LEU A 251 -33.75 -4.35 -3.61
CA LEU A 251 -33.28 -3.14 -4.27
C LEU A 251 -32.49 -3.49 -5.52
N PRO A 252 -32.97 -3.10 -6.72
CA PRO A 252 -32.17 -3.25 -7.94
C PRO A 252 -30.83 -2.54 -7.81
N ILE A 253 -29.77 -3.15 -8.33
CA ILE A 253 -28.43 -2.56 -8.31
C ILE A 253 -28.11 -1.98 -9.68
N LYS A 254 -27.80 -0.69 -9.74
CA LYS A 254 -27.40 0.01 -10.95
C LYS A 254 -25.90 -0.06 -11.12
N VAL A 255 -25.47 -0.59 -12.26
CA VAL A 255 -24.05 -0.68 -12.63
C VAL A 255 -23.84 0.14 -13.89
N SER A 256 -23.14 1.27 -13.75
CA SER A 256 -22.80 2.16 -14.85
C SER A 256 -21.32 2.01 -15.19
N LEU A 257 -21.04 1.63 -16.43
CA LEU A 257 -19.70 1.30 -16.91
C LEU A 257 -19.32 2.22 -18.07
N ALA A 258 -18.04 2.59 -18.13
CA ALA A 258 -17.45 3.23 -19.29
C ALA A 258 -16.33 2.35 -19.84
N PRO A 259 -16.30 2.03 -21.15
CA PRO A 259 -15.25 1.21 -21.73
C PRO A 259 -13.85 1.78 -21.48
N GLN A 260 -12.88 0.91 -21.21
CA GLN A 260 -11.48 1.31 -21.14
C GLN A 260 -10.95 1.68 -22.53
N ALA A 261 -9.96 2.57 -22.59
CA ALA A 261 -9.25 2.83 -23.85
C ALA A 261 -8.65 1.54 -24.44
N ARG A 262 -8.86 1.30 -25.74
CA ARG A 262 -8.41 0.08 -26.45
C ARG A 262 -6.89 -0.10 -26.54
N ASN A 263 -6.13 0.97 -26.33
CA ASN A 263 -4.68 0.99 -26.39
C ASN A 263 -4.16 1.87 -25.25
N LYS A 264 -3.29 1.31 -24.41
CA LYS A 264 -2.49 2.02 -23.41
C LYS A 264 -1.03 1.83 -23.78
N LEU A 265 -0.26 2.92 -23.77
CA LEU A 265 1.19 2.91 -24.01
C LEU A 265 1.89 3.35 -22.73
N GLU A 266 2.83 2.56 -22.25
CA GLU A 266 3.66 2.88 -21.09
C GLU A 266 5.13 2.88 -21.52
N THR A 267 5.90 3.86 -21.06
CA THR A 267 7.33 3.99 -21.37
C THR A 267 8.15 4.01 -20.10
N GLY A 268 9.32 3.38 -20.10
CA GLY A 268 10.26 3.41 -18.98
C GLY A 268 11.69 3.67 -19.46
N ILE A 269 12.49 4.37 -18.66
CA ILE A 269 13.90 4.69 -18.95
C ILE A 269 14.74 4.40 -17.70
N GLY A 270 15.92 3.83 -17.88
CA GLY A 270 16.91 3.63 -16.82
C GLY A 270 18.34 3.72 -17.35
N TYR A 271 19.32 3.72 -16.44
CA TYR A 271 20.73 3.78 -16.80
C TYR A 271 21.60 3.08 -15.76
N SER A 272 22.61 2.33 -16.17
CA SER A 272 23.67 1.88 -15.26
C SER A 272 25.02 1.88 -15.95
N THR A 273 26.11 1.91 -15.19
CA THR A 273 27.47 1.93 -15.75
C THR A 273 27.81 0.66 -16.54
N ASP A 274 27.21 -0.47 -16.17
CA ASP A 274 27.44 -1.79 -16.75
C ASP A 274 26.52 -2.12 -17.94
N VAL A 275 25.25 -1.71 -17.89
CA VAL A 275 24.25 -2.00 -18.95
C VAL A 275 24.07 -0.82 -19.91
N GLY A 276 24.44 0.39 -19.49
CA GLY A 276 24.20 1.63 -20.23
C GLY A 276 22.75 2.10 -20.11
N VAL A 277 22.29 2.85 -21.12
CA VAL A 277 20.88 3.31 -21.19
C VAL A 277 19.97 2.11 -21.49
N ARG A 278 18.88 2.00 -20.73
CA ARG A 278 17.78 1.06 -21.00
C ARG A 278 16.48 1.80 -21.22
N GLY A 279 15.71 1.38 -22.22
CA GLY A 279 14.39 1.91 -22.54
C GLY A 279 13.39 0.77 -22.63
N SER A 280 12.15 1.02 -22.23
CA SER A 280 11.04 0.09 -22.43
C SER A 280 9.81 0.79 -22.99
N LEU A 281 9.07 0.09 -23.84
CA LEU A 281 7.78 0.47 -24.36
C LEU A 281 6.82 -0.72 -24.17
N LYS A 282 5.73 -0.51 -23.43
CA LYS A 282 4.67 -1.50 -23.26
C LYS A 282 3.41 -1.02 -23.94
N TRP A 283 2.86 -1.85 -24.81
CA TRP A 283 1.57 -1.64 -25.45
C TRP A 283 0.57 -2.63 -24.87
N LYS A 284 -0.46 -2.11 -24.20
CA LYS A 284 -1.54 -2.92 -23.62
C LYS A 284 -2.85 -2.64 -24.34
N LYS A 285 -3.59 -3.70 -24.62
CA LYS A 285 -4.99 -3.71 -25.04
C LYS A 285 -5.80 -4.39 -23.94
N PRO A 286 -6.36 -3.61 -22.97
CA PRO A 286 -7.06 -4.18 -21.82
C PRO A 286 -8.24 -5.07 -22.18
N TRP A 287 -8.83 -4.83 -23.36
CA TRP A 287 -9.82 -5.71 -23.97
C TRP A 287 -9.63 -5.73 -25.50
N VAL A 288 -9.86 -6.88 -26.10
CA VAL A 288 -9.74 -7.15 -27.55
C VAL A 288 -11.10 -7.48 -28.17
N ASN A 289 -11.97 -8.13 -27.41
CA ASN A 289 -13.31 -8.56 -27.83
C ASN A 289 -14.30 -8.48 -26.65
N SER A 290 -15.58 -8.78 -26.92
CA SER A 290 -16.66 -8.78 -25.93
C SER A 290 -16.50 -9.84 -24.83
N ARG A 291 -15.66 -10.86 -25.03
CA ARG A 291 -15.36 -11.91 -24.04
C ARG A 291 -14.31 -11.50 -23.01
N GLY A 292 -13.80 -10.26 -23.08
CA GLY A 292 -12.85 -9.74 -22.10
C GLY A 292 -11.40 -10.20 -22.30
N HIS A 293 -11.08 -10.79 -23.46
CA HIS A 293 -9.70 -11.16 -23.80
C HIS A 293 -8.82 -9.92 -23.85
N SER A 294 -7.55 -10.04 -23.48
CA SER A 294 -6.60 -8.92 -23.50
C SER A 294 -5.30 -9.29 -24.21
N PHE A 295 -4.59 -8.27 -24.69
CA PHE A 295 -3.30 -8.43 -25.35
C PHE A 295 -2.31 -7.44 -24.78
N ASP A 296 -1.08 -7.87 -24.57
CA ASP A 296 0.02 -7.00 -24.17
C ASP A 296 1.28 -7.32 -24.97
N SER A 297 2.06 -6.29 -25.27
CA SER A 297 3.38 -6.44 -25.86
C SER A 297 4.36 -5.51 -25.17
N SER A 298 5.57 -5.99 -24.91
CA SER A 298 6.64 -5.22 -24.28
C SER A 298 7.89 -5.28 -25.15
N PHE A 299 8.48 -4.12 -25.38
CA PHE A 299 9.80 -3.98 -25.97
C PHE A 299 10.74 -3.41 -24.91
N LEU A 300 11.85 -4.09 -24.65
CA LEU A 300 12.93 -3.64 -23.78
C LEU A 300 14.19 -3.56 -24.62
N LEU A 301 14.87 -2.41 -24.57
CA LEU A 301 16.09 -2.15 -25.31
C LEU A 301 17.17 -1.68 -24.35
N SER A 302 18.30 -2.36 -24.34
CA SER A 302 19.54 -1.95 -23.69
C SER A 302 20.73 -2.32 -24.58
N LYS A 303 21.95 -1.89 -24.20
CA LYS A 303 23.15 -2.26 -24.96
C LYS A 303 23.39 -3.79 -24.96
N PRO A 304 23.41 -4.49 -23.80
CA PRO A 304 23.67 -5.93 -23.79
C PRO A 304 22.46 -6.80 -24.14
N GLU A 305 21.23 -6.29 -24.00
CA GLU A 305 20.02 -7.08 -24.16
C GLU A 305 18.90 -6.32 -24.89
N GLN A 306 18.24 -7.01 -25.83
CA GLN A 306 17.02 -6.54 -26.48
C GLN A 306 15.94 -7.63 -26.41
N THR A 307 14.77 -7.28 -25.88
CA THR A 307 13.69 -8.24 -25.61
C THR A 307 12.37 -7.75 -26.16
N ILE A 308 11.65 -8.62 -26.88
CA ILE A 308 10.28 -8.41 -27.35
C ILE A 308 9.42 -9.51 -26.73
N THR A 309 8.31 -9.14 -26.11
CA THR A 309 7.29 -10.09 -25.68
C THR A 309 5.91 -9.71 -26.21
N ALA A 310 5.08 -10.73 -26.43
CA ALA A 310 3.69 -10.60 -26.79
C ALA A 310 2.88 -11.65 -26.01
N GLY A 311 1.84 -11.21 -25.31
CA GLY A 311 0.97 -12.04 -24.50
C GLY A 311 -0.49 -11.87 -24.91
N TYR A 312 -1.23 -12.97 -25.00
CA TYR A 312 -2.67 -12.97 -25.19
C TYR A 312 -3.34 -13.70 -24.03
N ARG A 313 -4.21 -13.01 -23.29
CA ARG A 313 -4.91 -13.52 -22.11
C ARG A 313 -6.39 -13.80 -22.43
N ILE A 314 -6.86 -14.95 -21.96
CA ILE A 314 -8.22 -15.48 -22.16
C ILE A 314 -8.82 -15.78 -20.78
N PRO A 315 -9.64 -14.87 -20.21
CA PRO A 315 -10.36 -15.11 -18.96
C PRO A 315 -11.36 -16.27 -19.09
N LEU A 316 -11.48 -17.05 -18.02
CA LEU A 316 -12.49 -18.11 -17.88
C LEU A 316 -13.70 -17.60 -17.07
N ASP A 317 -14.56 -18.50 -16.62
CA ASP A 317 -15.82 -18.16 -15.93
C ASP A 317 -15.55 -17.36 -14.65
N ASP A 318 -14.60 -17.80 -13.82
CA ASP A 318 -14.00 -16.93 -12.79
C ASP A 318 -12.98 -15.98 -13.46
N VAL A 319 -13.53 -14.89 -14.01
CA VAL A 319 -12.81 -13.91 -14.82
C VAL A 319 -11.57 -13.33 -14.12
N LEU A 320 -11.65 -13.10 -12.81
CA LEU A 320 -10.58 -12.44 -12.05
C LEU A 320 -9.47 -13.40 -11.71
N ASN A 321 -9.83 -14.62 -11.33
CA ASN A 321 -8.89 -15.56 -10.75
C ASN A 321 -8.38 -16.58 -11.77
N GLU A 322 -9.09 -16.81 -12.87
CA GLU A 322 -8.80 -17.93 -13.76
C GLU A 322 -8.68 -17.50 -15.23
N TYR A 323 -7.53 -17.80 -15.84
CA TYR A 323 -7.31 -17.52 -17.26
C TYR A 323 -6.25 -18.41 -17.89
N TYR A 324 -6.33 -18.53 -19.22
CA TYR A 324 -5.22 -19.01 -20.05
C TYR A 324 -4.41 -17.82 -20.58
N ARG A 325 -3.11 -18.04 -20.81
CA ARG A 325 -2.24 -17.10 -21.50
C ARG A 325 -1.39 -17.82 -22.53
N VAL A 326 -1.31 -17.24 -23.73
CA VAL A 326 -0.33 -17.62 -24.75
C VAL A 326 0.70 -16.51 -24.79
N GLN A 327 1.96 -16.83 -24.56
CA GLN A 327 3.04 -15.85 -24.54
C GLN A 327 4.14 -16.25 -25.52
N TYR A 328 4.56 -15.30 -26.34
CA TYR A 328 5.74 -15.41 -27.19
C TYR A 328 6.76 -14.35 -26.78
N GLY A 329 8.02 -14.73 -26.70
CA GLY A 329 9.13 -13.85 -26.35
C GLY A 329 10.34 -14.12 -27.23
N MET A 330 11.02 -13.06 -27.64
CA MET A 330 12.32 -13.11 -28.29
C MET A 330 13.29 -12.27 -27.49
N LYS A 331 14.51 -12.76 -27.30
CA LYS A 331 15.56 -11.99 -26.62
C LYS A 331 16.89 -12.21 -27.31
N GLN A 332 17.57 -11.10 -27.58
CA GLN A 332 18.93 -11.06 -28.10
C GLN A 332 19.83 -10.60 -26.95
N VAL A 333 20.90 -11.34 -26.73
CA VAL A 333 21.97 -11.00 -25.79
C VAL A 333 23.28 -10.86 -26.57
N ASP A 334 24.02 -9.80 -26.29
CA ASP A 334 25.42 -9.62 -26.68
C ASP A 334 26.14 -8.98 -25.50
N SER A 335 26.67 -9.83 -24.63
CA SER A 335 27.23 -9.42 -23.35
C SER A 335 28.37 -10.34 -22.95
N ARG A 336 29.56 -9.74 -22.73
CA ARG A 336 30.77 -10.44 -22.29
C ARG A 336 31.12 -11.61 -23.22
N ASP A 337 30.99 -12.83 -22.70
CA ASP A 337 31.32 -14.08 -23.38
C ASP A 337 30.06 -14.79 -23.93
N THR A 338 28.89 -14.14 -23.85
CA THR A 338 27.60 -14.68 -24.30
C THR A 338 27.04 -13.84 -25.43
N LYS A 339 26.84 -14.47 -26.59
CA LYS A 339 25.94 -13.96 -27.63
C LYS A 339 24.84 -14.97 -27.84
N SER A 340 23.58 -14.59 -27.69
CA SER A 340 22.49 -15.52 -27.93
C SER A 340 21.25 -14.85 -28.50
N PHE A 341 20.49 -15.65 -29.23
CA PHE A 341 19.16 -15.31 -29.68
C PHE A 341 18.19 -16.40 -29.22
N GLU A 342 17.33 -16.07 -28.27
CA GLU A 342 16.30 -16.96 -27.74
C GLU A 342 14.92 -16.65 -28.33
N SER A 343 14.12 -17.69 -28.50
CA SER A 343 12.71 -17.64 -28.85
C SER A 343 11.93 -18.56 -27.91
N ASN A 344 10.97 -18.00 -27.19
CA ASN A 344 10.19 -18.65 -26.16
C ASN A 344 8.70 -18.63 -26.55
N LEU A 345 8.07 -19.78 -26.67
CA LEU A 345 6.61 -19.91 -26.79
C LEU A 345 6.07 -20.64 -25.56
N ALA A 346 5.19 -20.01 -24.80
CA ALA A 346 4.60 -20.58 -23.59
C ALA A 346 3.06 -20.63 -23.69
N LEU A 347 2.50 -21.77 -23.29
CA LEU A 347 1.09 -21.93 -23.00
C LEU A 347 0.92 -22.06 -21.49
N GLU A 348 0.15 -21.15 -20.90
CA GLU A 348 0.06 -20.99 -19.45
C GLU A 348 -1.39 -21.06 -18.98
N ARG A 349 -1.60 -21.68 -17.82
CA ARG A 349 -2.86 -21.68 -17.08
C ARG A 349 -2.62 -21.05 -15.72
N HIS A 350 -3.38 -19.99 -15.43
CA HIS A 350 -3.24 -19.18 -14.22
C HIS A 350 -4.42 -19.38 -13.27
N TRP A 351 -4.13 -19.39 -11.97
CA TRP A 351 -5.10 -19.34 -10.88
C TRP A 351 -4.63 -18.33 -9.82
N THR A 352 -5.51 -17.41 -9.44
CA THR A 352 -5.35 -16.55 -8.25
C THR A 352 -6.15 -17.17 -7.11
N LEU A 353 -5.50 -17.46 -5.99
CA LEU A 353 -6.12 -18.05 -4.80
C LEU A 353 -6.50 -16.95 -3.81
N ASP A 354 -7.53 -17.18 -2.98
CA ASP A 354 -8.05 -16.21 -1.99
C ASP A 354 -6.99 -15.68 -1.01
N ASN A 355 -5.93 -16.45 -0.77
CA ASN A 355 -4.81 -16.07 0.08
C ASN A 355 -3.74 -15.20 -0.63
N GLY A 356 -4.02 -14.77 -1.87
CA GLY A 356 -3.18 -13.92 -2.71
C GLY A 356 -2.11 -14.66 -3.53
N TRP A 357 -2.02 -15.99 -3.43
CA TRP A 357 -1.09 -16.77 -4.23
C TRP A 357 -1.58 -16.91 -5.67
N HIS A 358 -0.68 -16.65 -6.61
CA HIS A 358 -0.87 -16.90 -8.04
C HIS A 358 -0.13 -18.17 -8.39
N ARG A 359 -0.84 -19.17 -8.90
CA ARG A 359 -0.30 -20.43 -9.39
C ARG A 359 -0.37 -20.44 -10.91
N THR A 360 0.75 -20.72 -11.56
CA THR A 360 0.84 -20.87 -13.01
C THR A 360 1.31 -22.27 -13.36
N LEU A 361 0.55 -23.01 -14.14
CA LEU A 361 1.01 -24.24 -14.80
C LEU A 361 1.32 -23.88 -16.25
N PHE A 362 2.49 -24.25 -16.76
CA PHE A 362 2.89 -23.87 -18.12
C PHE A 362 3.67 -24.97 -18.84
N ILE A 363 3.68 -24.87 -20.16
CA ILE A 363 4.62 -25.58 -21.03
C ILE A 363 5.29 -24.52 -21.88
N ARG A 364 6.62 -24.46 -21.82
CA ARG A 364 7.46 -23.50 -22.55
C ARG A 364 8.33 -24.24 -23.56
N TYR A 365 8.25 -23.84 -24.83
CA TYR A 365 9.17 -24.26 -25.87
C TYR A 365 10.20 -23.15 -26.10
N LEU A 366 11.46 -23.46 -25.83
CA LEU A 366 12.61 -22.58 -25.96
C LEU A 366 13.45 -23.05 -27.14
N LEU A 367 13.81 -22.11 -28.01
CA LEU A 367 14.85 -22.25 -29.04
C LEU A 367 15.92 -21.22 -28.75
N GLU A 368 17.20 -21.61 -28.79
CA GLU A 368 18.30 -20.68 -28.57
C GLU A 368 19.47 -21.02 -29.50
N ASN A 369 19.95 -20.03 -30.25
CA ASN A 369 21.25 -20.10 -30.94
C ASN A 369 22.23 -19.26 -30.13
N TYR A 370 23.40 -19.79 -29.80
CA TYR A 370 24.30 -19.09 -28.90
C TYR A 370 25.80 -19.36 -29.15
N GLU A 371 26.60 -18.34 -28.89
CA GLU A 371 28.03 -18.42 -28.64
C GLU A 371 28.25 -18.19 -27.13
N GLN A 372 28.81 -19.16 -26.41
CA GLN A 372 29.21 -19.05 -25.01
C GLN A 372 30.70 -19.38 -24.86
N GLY A 373 31.54 -18.36 -24.70
CA GLY A 373 32.99 -18.53 -24.73
C GLY A 373 33.44 -19.08 -26.07
N ILE A 374 33.97 -20.31 -26.07
CA ILE A 374 34.38 -21.04 -27.28
C ILE A 374 33.30 -21.96 -27.86
N LEU A 375 32.20 -22.15 -27.15
CA LEU A 375 31.10 -23.02 -27.56
C LEU A 375 30.17 -22.22 -28.49
N ASP A 376 29.91 -22.74 -29.69
CA ASP A 376 28.95 -22.19 -30.66
C ASP A 376 28.00 -23.31 -31.02
N ASP A 377 26.73 -23.18 -30.62
CA ASP A 377 25.75 -24.26 -30.73
C ASP A 377 24.31 -23.72 -30.82
N ASN A 378 23.39 -24.63 -31.14
CA ASN A 378 21.96 -24.41 -31.01
C ASN A 378 21.34 -25.40 -30.04
N ALA A 379 20.29 -24.96 -29.34
CA ALA A 379 19.59 -25.80 -28.40
C ALA A 379 18.10 -25.54 -28.42
N GLN A 380 17.34 -26.59 -28.13
CA GLN A 380 15.91 -26.52 -27.92
C GLN A 380 15.49 -27.24 -26.65
N PHE A 381 14.46 -26.71 -25.99
CA PHE A 381 13.91 -27.27 -24.77
C PHE A 381 12.40 -27.21 -24.78
N LEU A 382 11.75 -28.31 -24.40
CA LEU A 382 10.34 -28.33 -24.05
C LEU A 382 10.23 -28.52 -22.54
N LEU A 383 9.81 -27.45 -21.87
CA LEU A 383 9.85 -27.29 -20.42
C LEU A 383 8.43 -27.16 -19.86
N PRO A 384 7.76 -28.27 -19.50
CA PRO A 384 6.68 -28.21 -18.54
C PRO A 384 7.18 -27.65 -17.20
N GLY A 385 6.37 -26.78 -16.60
CA GLY A 385 6.73 -26.15 -15.34
C GLY A 385 5.54 -25.65 -14.54
N ILE A 386 5.80 -25.33 -13.27
CA ILE A 386 4.84 -24.75 -12.34
C ILE A 386 5.49 -23.59 -11.59
N SER A 387 4.76 -22.49 -11.44
CA SER A 387 5.19 -21.32 -10.69
C SER A 387 4.18 -20.95 -9.61
N PHE A 388 4.67 -20.59 -8.43
CA PHE A 388 3.90 -20.05 -7.32
C PHE A 388 4.45 -18.67 -7.00
N THR A 389 3.63 -17.64 -7.08
CA THR A 389 4.02 -16.26 -6.77
C THR A 389 3.02 -15.61 -5.84
N ARG A 390 3.48 -14.87 -4.82
CA ARG A 390 2.63 -14.00 -4.01
C ARG A 390 3.31 -12.66 -3.82
N THR A 391 2.59 -11.59 -4.12
CA THR A 391 3.05 -10.21 -3.88
C THR A 391 2.01 -9.48 -3.03
N ARG A 392 2.46 -8.87 -1.94
CA ARG A 392 1.65 -8.05 -1.03
C ARG A 392 2.36 -6.74 -0.81
N SER A 393 1.64 -5.62 -0.87
CA SER A 393 2.25 -4.29 -0.75
C SER A 393 1.27 -3.29 -0.14
N ARG A 394 1.78 -2.35 0.65
CA ARG A 394 1.05 -1.24 1.28
C ARG A 394 1.92 0.02 1.30
N GLY A 395 1.31 1.19 1.13
CA GLY A 395 2.00 2.49 1.21
C GLY A 395 2.28 3.19 -0.12
N GLY A 396 1.63 2.77 -1.22
CA GLY A 396 1.71 3.45 -2.52
C GLY A 396 2.94 3.04 -3.35
N ALA A 397 3.44 3.96 -4.17
CA ALA A 397 4.50 3.68 -5.16
C ALA A 397 5.87 3.33 -4.52
N MET A 398 6.16 3.89 -3.34
CA MET A 398 7.30 3.49 -2.50
C MET A 398 6.74 2.84 -1.23
N PRO A 399 6.49 1.52 -1.23
CA PRO A 399 5.71 0.87 -0.19
C PRO A 399 6.43 0.86 1.16
N SER A 400 5.71 1.11 2.26
CA SER A 400 6.27 1.04 3.62
C SER A 400 6.29 -0.38 4.17
N TRP A 401 5.42 -1.24 3.63
CA TRP A 401 5.36 -2.66 3.95
C TRP A 401 5.08 -3.45 2.68
N GLY A 402 5.76 -4.57 2.49
CA GLY A 402 5.43 -5.49 1.42
C GLY A 402 6.27 -6.75 1.45
N ASP A 403 5.81 -7.79 0.77
CA ASP A 403 6.64 -8.95 0.48
C ASP A 403 6.26 -9.57 -0.86
N ARG A 404 7.28 -10.08 -1.54
CA ARG A 404 7.19 -10.88 -2.76
C ARG A 404 7.83 -12.23 -2.50
N GLN A 405 7.17 -13.30 -2.90
CA GLN A 405 7.66 -14.66 -2.79
C GLN A 405 7.39 -15.35 -4.12
N SER A 406 8.38 -16.04 -4.67
CA SER A 406 8.24 -16.79 -5.92
C SER A 406 9.02 -18.09 -5.88
N LEU A 407 8.44 -19.15 -6.44
CA LEU A 407 9.09 -20.43 -6.69
C LEU A 407 8.64 -20.93 -8.07
N THR A 408 9.59 -21.22 -8.96
CA THR A 408 9.34 -21.80 -10.28
C THR A 408 10.12 -23.09 -10.41
N LEU A 409 9.44 -24.14 -10.87
CA LEU A 409 10.02 -25.46 -11.15
C LEU A 409 9.80 -25.78 -12.63
N GLU A 410 10.83 -26.24 -13.32
CA GLU A 410 10.80 -26.65 -14.73
C GLU A 410 11.49 -28.00 -14.89
N TYR A 411 11.03 -28.81 -15.85
CA TYR A 411 11.64 -30.08 -16.19
C TYR A 411 11.83 -30.20 -17.70
N GLY A 412 13.02 -30.57 -18.15
CA GLY A 412 13.34 -30.90 -19.54
C GLY A 412 13.72 -32.36 -19.69
N ASP A 413 13.27 -33.00 -20.77
CA ASP A 413 13.56 -34.41 -21.08
C ASP A 413 13.88 -34.61 -22.58
N PRO A 414 14.97 -35.33 -22.91
CA PRO A 414 15.32 -35.68 -24.29
C PRO A 414 14.30 -36.55 -25.02
N HIS A 415 13.48 -37.34 -24.31
CA HIS A 415 12.42 -38.13 -24.95
C HIS A 415 11.25 -37.28 -25.44
N ALA A 416 11.14 -36.03 -24.97
CA ALA A 416 10.18 -35.08 -25.48
C ALA A 416 10.80 -34.30 -26.64
N LEU A 417 11.57 -33.24 -26.34
CA LEU A 417 12.21 -32.35 -27.32
C LEU A 417 13.39 -31.55 -26.71
N SER A 418 13.87 -31.92 -25.51
CA SER A 418 14.93 -31.14 -24.83
C SER A 418 16.32 -31.67 -25.14
N GLU A 419 17.32 -30.82 -25.33
CA GLU A 419 18.70 -31.27 -25.61
C GLU A 419 19.31 -32.13 -24.49
N THR A 420 18.89 -31.88 -23.25
CA THR A 420 19.35 -32.64 -22.08
C THR A 420 18.26 -32.77 -21.04
N GLN A 421 18.42 -33.76 -20.15
CA GLN A 421 17.59 -33.87 -18.97
C GLN A 421 18.00 -32.79 -17.97
N VAL A 422 17.03 -31.99 -17.52
CA VAL A 422 17.27 -30.96 -16.51
C VAL A 422 16.06 -30.80 -15.61
N PHE A 423 16.30 -30.76 -14.30
CA PHE A 423 15.33 -30.24 -13.35
C PHE A 423 15.83 -28.88 -12.85
N ARG A 424 15.03 -27.84 -13.08
CA ARG A 424 15.38 -26.46 -12.77
C ARG A 424 14.45 -25.89 -11.73
N ALA A 425 15.01 -25.34 -10.66
CA ALA A 425 14.29 -24.68 -9.58
C ALA A 425 14.81 -23.26 -9.38
N ILE A 426 13.92 -22.27 -9.40
CA ILE A 426 14.25 -20.86 -9.14
C ILE A 426 13.36 -20.36 -8.01
N GLY A 427 13.95 -19.81 -6.97
CA GLY A 427 13.24 -19.26 -5.82
C GLY A 427 13.70 -17.85 -5.50
N GLY A 428 12.79 -17.02 -5.03
CA GLY A 428 13.10 -15.64 -4.63
C GLY A 428 12.15 -15.14 -3.57
N MET A 429 12.66 -14.36 -2.62
CA MET A 429 11.87 -13.69 -1.60
C MET A 429 12.40 -12.28 -1.38
N SER A 430 11.49 -11.31 -1.31
CA SER A 430 11.79 -9.92 -1.01
C SER A 430 10.84 -9.42 0.08
N TRP A 431 11.36 -8.69 1.06
CA TRP A 431 10.58 -8.08 2.14
C TRP A 431 10.94 -6.62 2.29
N ILE A 432 9.91 -5.82 2.55
CA ILE A 432 10.01 -4.40 2.85
C ILE A 432 9.31 -4.17 4.18
N ARG A 433 10.01 -3.57 5.14
CA ARG A 433 9.47 -3.25 6.46
C ARG A 433 9.91 -1.85 6.85
N SER A 434 9.00 -1.06 7.39
CA SER A 434 9.31 0.27 7.94
C SER A 434 9.11 0.28 9.45
N LEU A 435 9.96 1.03 10.16
CA LEU A 435 9.84 1.30 11.58
C LEU A 435 9.62 2.81 11.77
N GLY A 436 8.40 3.18 12.15
CA GLY A 436 7.96 4.58 12.07
C GLY A 436 7.95 5.09 10.63
N ASP A 437 8.03 6.41 10.46
CA ASP A 437 7.90 7.06 9.14
C ASP A 437 9.25 7.31 8.45
N ASN A 438 10.36 7.10 9.15
CA ASN A 438 11.69 7.51 8.69
C ASN A 438 12.67 6.35 8.47
N HIS A 439 12.37 5.14 8.94
CA HIS A 439 13.27 4.00 8.82
C HIS A 439 12.63 2.92 7.97
N ARG A 440 13.35 2.42 6.97
CA ARG A 440 12.87 1.40 6.06
C ARG A 440 13.97 0.40 5.74
N GLY A 441 13.63 -0.88 5.80
CA GLY A 441 14.53 -1.98 5.50
C GLY A 441 13.99 -2.81 4.34
N ILE A 442 14.89 -3.21 3.46
CA ILE A 442 14.63 -4.16 2.38
C ILE A 442 15.56 -5.36 2.57
N PHE A 443 15.00 -6.55 2.48
CA PHE A 443 15.77 -7.79 2.45
C PHE A 443 15.37 -8.58 1.22
N ARG A 444 16.35 -9.07 0.45
CA ARG A 444 16.14 -9.95 -0.71
C ARG A 444 17.00 -11.19 -0.58
N ILE A 445 16.46 -12.32 -1.01
CA ILE A 445 17.18 -13.58 -1.18
C ILE A 445 16.67 -14.25 -2.44
N ASP A 446 17.59 -14.61 -3.33
CA ASP A 446 17.27 -15.22 -4.62
C ASP A 446 18.22 -16.40 -4.85
N GLY A 447 17.70 -17.47 -5.43
CA GLY A 447 18.49 -18.66 -5.68
C GLY A 447 17.96 -19.51 -6.83
N GLY A 448 18.85 -20.33 -7.38
CA GLY A 448 18.58 -21.16 -8.54
C GLY A 448 19.38 -22.46 -8.48
N ALA A 449 18.81 -23.52 -9.02
CA ALA A 449 19.45 -24.82 -9.14
C ALA A 449 19.06 -25.50 -10.46
N ASN A 450 20.06 -25.92 -11.23
CA ASN A 450 19.95 -26.78 -12.40
C ASN A 450 20.55 -28.14 -12.08
N ILE A 451 19.68 -29.14 -11.93
CA ILE A 451 20.08 -30.53 -11.71
C ILE A 451 20.11 -31.21 -13.07
N THR A 452 21.32 -31.39 -13.61
CA THR A 452 21.58 -32.04 -14.91
C THR A 452 22.93 -32.75 -14.90
N GLU A 453 23.03 -33.83 -15.66
CA GLU A 453 24.28 -34.55 -15.91
C GLU A 453 25.10 -33.89 -17.04
N ASP A 454 24.43 -33.42 -18.11
CA ASP A 454 25.06 -32.78 -19.27
C ASP A 454 24.91 -31.25 -19.21
N PHE A 455 25.62 -30.59 -18.30
CA PHE A 455 25.55 -29.12 -18.15
C PHE A 455 25.95 -28.36 -19.41
N ASP A 456 26.94 -28.87 -20.16
CA ASP A 456 27.45 -28.22 -21.36
C ASP A 456 26.39 -28.12 -22.47
N LYS A 457 25.38 -29.00 -22.45
CA LYS A 457 24.23 -28.96 -23.36
C LYS A 457 23.14 -27.98 -22.94
N LEU A 458 23.18 -27.44 -21.71
CA LEU A 458 22.24 -26.40 -21.31
C LEU A 458 22.58 -25.11 -22.04
N SER A 459 21.61 -24.47 -22.66
CA SER A 459 21.84 -23.18 -23.30
C SER A 459 22.07 -22.06 -22.25
N PRO A 460 22.79 -20.98 -22.59
CA PRO A 460 23.13 -19.91 -21.66
C PRO A 460 21.93 -19.30 -20.93
N SER A 461 20.77 -19.14 -21.59
CA SER A 461 19.56 -18.61 -20.96
C SER A 461 19.02 -19.46 -19.80
N LEU A 462 19.39 -20.75 -19.73
CA LEU A 462 19.02 -21.65 -18.64
C LEU A 462 20.06 -21.69 -17.52
N ARG A 463 21.30 -21.25 -17.78
CA ARG A 463 22.41 -21.19 -16.81
C ARG A 463 22.25 -19.99 -15.87
N PHE A 464 22.95 -20.02 -14.74
CA PHE A 464 22.92 -18.90 -13.79
C PHE A 464 24.19 -18.05 -13.85
N PHE A 465 23.99 -16.75 -13.69
CA PHE A 465 25.04 -15.73 -13.57
C PHE A 465 24.65 -14.75 -12.46
N ALA A 466 25.65 -14.23 -11.73
CA ALA A 466 25.45 -13.24 -10.68
C ALA A 466 26.15 -11.90 -11.03
N GLY A 467 25.75 -10.83 -10.34
CA GLY A 467 26.24 -9.46 -10.56
C GLY A 467 25.23 -8.55 -11.28
N GLY A 468 25.23 -7.26 -10.90
CA GLY A 468 24.32 -6.23 -11.43
C GLY A 468 23.42 -5.59 -10.38
N ASP A 469 22.59 -4.63 -10.82
CA ASP A 469 21.84 -3.68 -9.97
C ASP A 469 20.77 -4.31 -9.06
N ASN A 470 20.23 -5.48 -9.40
CA ASN A 470 19.22 -6.20 -8.62
C ASN A 470 19.66 -7.61 -8.21
N ASN A 471 20.96 -7.90 -8.26
CA ASN A 471 21.52 -9.21 -7.91
C ASN A 471 22.68 -9.04 -6.91
N LEU A 472 23.79 -8.47 -7.35
CA LEU A 472 24.98 -8.27 -6.51
C LEU A 472 25.68 -6.98 -6.96
N ARG A 473 25.35 -5.87 -6.29
CA ARG A 473 25.84 -4.53 -6.66
C ARG A 473 27.34 -4.40 -6.37
N GLY A 474 28.01 -3.58 -7.16
CA GLY A 474 29.48 -3.44 -7.13
C GLY A 474 30.21 -4.40 -8.07
N TYR A 475 29.48 -5.32 -8.71
CA TYR A 475 29.97 -6.17 -9.79
C TYR A 475 29.13 -5.88 -11.03
N GLY A 476 29.74 -5.97 -12.21
CA GLY A 476 29.03 -5.73 -13.45
C GLY A 476 27.95 -6.79 -13.70
N TYR A 477 26.94 -6.43 -14.49
CA TYR A 477 25.89 -7.32 -14.96
C TYR A 477 26.44 -8.68 -15.42
N GLU A 478 25.90 -9.76 -14.84
CA GLU A 478 26.20 -11.17 -15.14
C GLU A 478 27.71 -11.48 -15.26
N SER A 479 28.51 -10.89 -14.37
CA SER A 479 29.98 -11.02 -14.39
C SER A 479 30.54 -12.16 -13.56
N ILE A 480 29.70 -12.79 -12.73
CA ILE A 480 30.10 -13.83 -11.78
C ILE A 480 29.51 -15.17 -12.25
N SER A 481 30.38 -16.10 -12.61
CA SER A 481 30.10 -17.51 -12.83
C SER A 481 31.44 -18.28 -12.84
N PRO A 482 31.42 -19.63 -12.88
CA PRO A 482 32.57 -20.42 -13.28
C PRO A 482 33.07 -20.02 -14.67
N ARG A 483 34.31 -20.39 -14.95
CA ARG A 483 34.99 -20.13 -16.22
C ARG A 483 35.40 -21.44 -16.88
N ASP A 484 35.34 -21.48 -18.20
CA ASP A 484 35.81 -22.62 -18.99
C ASP A 484 37.35 -22.64 -19.10
N SER A 485 37.88 -23.62 -19.84
CA SER A 485 39.32 -23.79 -20.05
C SER A 485 39.99 -22.65 -20.82
N SER A 486 39.21 -21.82 -21.54
CA SER A 486 39.69 -20.62 -22.23
C SER A 486 39.71 -19.38 -21.32
N GLY A 487 39.08 -19.48 -20.15
CA GLY A 487 38.91 -18.37 -19.21
C GLY A 487 37.63 -17.56 -19.43
N ALA A 488 36.78 -17.93 -20.39
CA ALA A 488 35.48 -17.32 -20.63
C ALA A 488 34.47 -17.75 -19.57
N LEU A 489 33.46 -16.92 -19.27
CA LEU A 489 32.36 -17.27 -18.38
C LEU A 489 31.56 -18.45 -18.97
N SER A 490 31.34 -19.51 -18.21
CA SER A 490 30.56 -20.68 -18.65
C SER A 490 29.11 -20.64 -18.18
N GLY A 491 28.75 -19.76 -17.25
CA GLY A 491 27.53 -19.88 -16.46
C GLY A 491 27.63 -20.99 -15.41
N ALA A 492 26.65 -21.04 -14.51
CA ALA A 492 26.66 -21.94 -13.35
C ALA A 492 25.43 -22.84 -13.23
N LYS A 493 25.58 -23.96 -12.52
CA LYS A 493 24.48 -24.84 -12.10
C LYS A 493 23.64 -24.26 -10.98
N PHE A 494 24.25 -23.53 -10.06
CA PHE A 494 23.59 -23.00 -8.88
C PHE A 494 23.84 -21.51 -8.74
N MET A 495 22.89 -20.81 -8.11
CA MET A 495 23.05 -19.43 -7.71
C MET A 495 22.42 -19.21 -6.34
N ALA A 496 23.07 -18.39 -5.52
CA ALA A 496 22.52 -17.92 -4.27
C ALA A 496 22.98 -16.49 -4.05
N THR A 497 22.01 -15.58 -3.87
CA THR A 497 22.27 -14.15 -3.65
C THR A 497 21.39 -13.63 -2.53
N THR A 498 21.87 -12.63 -1.82
CA THR A 498 21.21 -12.01 -0.69
C THR A 498 21.56 -10.53 -0.66
N SER A 499 20.57 -9.69 -0.38
CA SER A 499 20.74 -8.24 -0.28
C SER A 499 20.05 -7.70 0.95
N LEU A 500 20.78 -6.92 1.74
CA LEU A 500 20.29 -6.17 2.89
C LEU A 500 20.42 -4.68 2.58
N GLU A 501 19.32 -3.95 2.59
CA GLU A 501 19.32 -2.50 2.37
C GLU A 501 18.56 -1.79 3.50
N TYR A 502 19.19 -0.75 4.05
CA TYR A 502 18.60 0.14 5.03
C TYR A 502 18.47 1.53 4.42
N GLN A 503 17.29 2.12 4.57
CA GLN A 503 16.95 3.44 4.08
C GLN A 503 16.48 4.34 5.22
N TYR A 504 16.97 5.57 5.25
CA TYR A 504 16.59 6.59 6.21
C TYR A 504 16.05 7.84 5.51
N ARG A 505 14.87 8.30 5.92
CA ARG A 505 14.24 9.51 5.40
C ARG A 505 14.97 10.74 5.91
N VAL A 506 15.68 11.43 5.02
CA VAL A 506 16.47 12.61 5.37
C VAL A 506 15.57 13.84 5.42
N VAL A 507 14.80 14.08 4.36
CA VAL A 507 13.90 15.24 4.26
C VAL A 507 12.85 15.00 3.19
N GLY A 508 11.59 15.37 3.44
CA GLY A 508 10.52 15.30 2.44
C GLY A 508 10.43 13.91 1.81
N ASN A 509 10.63 13.78 0.51
CA ASN A 509 10.59 12.50 -0.20
C ASN A 509 11.97 11.89 -0.49
N TRP A 510 13.03 12.41 0.15
CA TRP A 510 14.41 12.00 -0.06
C TRP A 510 14.90 11.09 1.06
N TRP A 511 15.51 9.97 0.66
CA TRP A 511 16.07 8.98 1.57
C TRP A 511 17.53 8.72 1.23
N GLY A 512 18.35 8.53 2.25
CA GLY A 512 19.67 7.92 2.12
C GLY A 512 19.54 6.41 2.27
N ALA A 513 20.37 5.65 1.57
CA ALA A 513 20.39 4.19 1.62
C ALA A 513 21.80 3.68 1.91
N LEU A 514 21.90 2.56 2.63
CA LEU A 514 23.09 1.75 2.84
C LEU A 514 22.73 0.32 2.46
N PHE A 515 23.61 -0.40 1.77
CA PHE A 515 23.34 -1.78 1.42
C PHE A 515 24.57 -2.68 1.50
N TYR A 516 24.29 -3.97 1.69
CA TYR A 516 25.23 -5.07 1.70
C TYR A 516 24.64 -6.24 0.90
N ASP A 517 25.32 -6.61 -0.17
CA ASP A 517 24.96 -7.70 -1.06
C ASP A 517 26.00 -8.83 -0.92
N TYR A 518 25.53 -10.08 -0.98
CA TYR A 518 26.33 -11.28 -0.80
C TYR A 518 25.80 -12.41 -1.66
N GLY A 519 26.65 -13.04 -2.48
CA GLY A 519 26.19 -14.09 -3.36
C GLY A 519 27.23 -14.64 -4.31
N ASP A 520 26.84 -15.69 -5.04
CA ASP A 520 27.66 -16.33 -6.05
C ASP A 520 26.80 -17.10 -7.06
N ALA A 521 27.40 -17.41 -8.21
CA ALA A 521 26.94 -18.42 -9.15
C ALA A 521 28.04 -19.49 -9.27
N PHE A 522 27.72 -20.75 -8.96
CA PHE A 522 28.70 -21.82 -8.75
C PHE A 522 28.20 -23.20 -9.21
N ASP A 523 29.15 -24.13 -9.42
CA ASP A 523 28.83 -25.52 -9.82
C ASP A 523 28.93 -26.53 -8.66
N TYR A 524 29.87 -26.33 -7.73
CA TYR A 524 30.12 -27.26 -6.63
C TYR A 524 30.25 -26.51 -5.29
N THR A 525 31.34 -25.79 -5.11
CA THR A 525 31.63 -25.00 -3.91
C THR A 525 31.45 -23.51 -4.22
N PRO A 526 30.60 -22.78 -3.49
CA PRO A 526 30.43 -21.35 -3.69
C PRO A 526 31.68 -20.57 -3.26
N ASP A 527 32.06 -19.56 -4.05
CA ASP A 527 33.04 -18.54 -3.77
C ASP A 527 32.33 -17.17 -3.61
N PHE A 528 31.63 -17.02 -2.49
CA PHE A 528 30.75 -15.89 -2.25
C PHE A 528 31.45 -14.53 -2.34
N LYS A 529 30.90 -13.67 -3.19
CA LYS A 529 31.31 -12.29 -3.41
C LYS A 529 30.50 -11.33 -2.57
N ARG A 530 31.14 -10.24 -2.12
CA ARG A 530 30.51 -9.20 -1.30
C ARG A 530 30.50 -7.86 -2.03
N GLY A 531 29.35 -7.21 -2.01
CA GLY A 531 29.14 -5.86 -2.51
C GLY A 531 28.61 -4.96 -1.41
N VAL A 532 29.13 -3.74 -1.29
CA VAL A 532 28.65 -2.75 -0.31
C VAL A 532 28.43 -1.42 -0.97
N GLY A 533 27.53 -0.60 -0.44
CA GLY A 533 27.39 0.73 -1.00
C GLY A 533 26.41 1.63 -0.29
N VAL A 534 26.30 2.82 -0.88
CA VAL A 534 25.43 3.89 -0.42
C VAL A 534 24.56 4.35 -1.58
N GLY A 535 23.38 4.87 -1.27
CA GLY A 535 22.46 5.31 -2.29
C GLY A 535 21.57 6.47 -1.88
N ILE A 536 20.95 7.07 -2.89
CA ILE A 536 19.92 8.09 -2.76
C ILE A 536 18.62 7.49 -3.29
N ARG A 537 17.52 7.71 -2.58
CA ARG A 537 16.17 7.39 -3.05
C ARG A 537 15.33 8.64 -3.08
N TRP A 538 14.55 8.79 -4.14
CA TRP A 538 13.54 9.83 -4.22
C TRP A 538 12.18 9.20 -4.52
N ALA A 539 11.23 9.35 -3.59
CA ALA A 539 9.84 8.99 -3.79
C ALA A 539 9.17 10.03 -4.71
N SER A 540 9.39 9.88 -6.02
CA SER A 540 8.82 10.78 -7.02
C SER A 540 7.33 10.45 -7.27
N PRO A 541 6.54 11.38 -7.81
CA PRO A 541 5.14 11.13 -8.15
C PRO A 541 4.92 9.99 -9.16
N VAL A 542 5.95 9.63 -9.93
CA VAL A 542 5.89 8.59 -10.98
C VAL A 542 6.55 7.27 -10.56
N GLY A 543 7.01 7.15 -9.31
CA GLY A 543 7.69 5.97 -8.76
C GLY A 543 9.01 6.28 -8.06
N PRO A 544 9.59 5.33 -7.31
CA PRO A 544 10.87 5.54 -6.64
C PRO A 544 12.02 5.62 -7.67
N VAL A 545 12.87 6.62 -7.48
CA VAL A 545 14.15 6.79 -8.20
C VAL A 545 15.27 6.34 -7.27
N ARG A 546 16.18 5.51 -7.77
CA ARG A 546 17.34 4.99 -7.03
C ARG A 546 18.62 5.39 -7.75
N LEU A 547 19.56 5.95 -7.01
CA LEU A 547 20.94 6.16 -7.43
C LEU A 547 21.86 5.47 -6.42
N ASP A 548 22.59 4.45 -6.85
CA ASP A 548 23.47 3.64 -6.01
C ASP A 548 24.92 3.77 -6.44
N PHE A 549 25.79 3.87 -5.44
CA PHE A 549 27.25 3.84 -5.56
C PHE A 549 27.73 2.61 -4.82
N ALA A 550 28.25 1.63 -5.56
CA ALA A 550 28.53 0.29 -5.04
C ALA A 550 30.00 -0.10 -5.24
N TRP A 551 30.54 -0.82 -4.26
CA TRP A 551 31.90 -1.35 -4.24
C TRP A 551 31.90 -2.87 -4.08
N GLY A 552 32.48 -3.60 -5.04
CA GLY A 552 32.76 -5.02 -4.93
C GLY A 552 34.02 -5.28 -4.11
N LEU A 553 33.89 -5.86 -2.92
CA LEU A 553 35.01 -6.06 -1.98
C LEU A 553 35.96 -7.19 -2.41
N ASP A 554 35.48 -8.09 -3.26
CA ASP A 554 36.19 -9.24 -3.79
C ASP A 554 36.36 -9.12 -5.32
N ALA A 555 36.13 -7.91 -5.87
CA ALA A 555 36.27 -7.62 -7.28
C ALA A 555 37.75 -7.51 -7.71
N THR A 556 38.00 -7.72 -9.00
CA THR A 556 39.35 -7.53 -9.56
C THR A 556 39.75 -6.05 -9.52
N PRO A 557 41.04 -5.75 -9.27
CA PRO A 557 41.52 -4.37 -9.25
C PRO A 557 41.14 -3.58 -10.51
N GLY A 558 40.53 -2.41 -10.34
CA GLY A 558 40.04 -1.53 -11.41
C GLY A 558 38.56 -1.71 -11.79
N ASN A 559 37.86 -2.72 -11.28
CA ASN A 559 36.44 -2.98 -11.53
C ASN A 559 35.55 -2.91 -10.28
N GLU A 560 36.09 -2.40 -9.18
CA GLU A 560 35.46 -2.45 -7.87
C GLU A 560 34.27 -1.52 -7.76
N PHE A 561 34.22 -0.42 -8.53
CA PHE A 561 33.20 0.62 -8.37
C PHE A 561 32.15 0.61 -9.50
N GLN A 562 30.88 0.60 -9.13
CA GLN A 562 29.74 0.65 -10.05
C GLN A 562 28.73 1.73 -9.65
N VAL A 563 28.06 2.32 -10.64
CA VAL A 563 26.98 3.29 -10.41
C VAL A 563 25.70 2.80 -11.09
N HIS A 564 24.62 2.69 -10.33
CA HIS A 564 23.33 2.21 -10.82
C HIS A 564 22.26 3.29 -10.69
N PHE A 565 21.50 3.54 -11.75
CA PHE A 565 20.36 4.44 -11.76
C PHE A 565 19.09 3.69 -12.22
N THR A 566 18.11 3.60 -11.33
CA THR A 566 16.84 2.92 -11.62
C THR A 566 15.66 3.83 -11.35
N LEU A 567 14.72 3.87 -12.29
CA LEU A 567 13.37 4.38 -12.09
C LEU A 567 12.40 3.20 -12.25
N GLY A 568 11.58 2.95 -11.22
CA GLY A 568 10.59 1.87 -11.25
C GLY A 568 10.36 1.23 -9.89
N PRO A 569 9.38 0.33 -9.78
CA PRO A 569 9.02 -0.32 -8.52
C PRO A 569 10.17 -1.17 -7.95
N GLU A 570 10.17 -1.37 -6.64
CA GLU A 570 11.22 -2.12 -5.91
C GLU A 570 10.88 -3.60 -5.66
N LEU A 571 9.63 -4.03 -5.92
CA LEU A 571 9.12 -5.40 -5.76
C LEU A 571 8.63 -5.98 -7.08
#